data_AF-A0A1Y2FJQ8-F1
#
_entry.id   AF-A0A1Y2FJQ8-F1
#
_cell.length_a   1.000
_cell.length_b   1.000
_cell.length_c   1.000
_cell.angle_alpha   90.00
_cell.angle_beta   90.00
_cell.angle_gamma   90.00
#
_symmetry.space_group_name_H-M   'P 1'
#
loop_
_entity.id
_entity.type
_entity.pdbx_description
1 polymer ?
#
loop_
_entity_poly.entity_id
_entity_poly.type
_entity_poly.pdbx_seq_one_letter_code
_entity_poly.pdbx_strand_id
1 'polypeptide(L)'
;MSTAHAALSASRTLRAEPTKEHGNRRRSSSLVQVIEPSTFDELQDQGAWSIHIVMILLAKIFYNTLPGVSQELGWTLTNLSYMAASYLMFHYVRGVPFDFNSGAFDQLNMWEQMDNGVQYTPAKKFLTAVPIVLFLLSTHYTHYDFTMFIVNLWALLMVLIPKLPFAHRLRIFGVNKFDLKVADE
;
A
#
# COMPACT_ATOMS: atom_id res chain seq x y z
N MET A 1 -2.50 -39.38 91.86
CA MET A 1 -1.04 -39.26 91.72
C MET A 1 -0.73 -39.14 90.25
N SER A 2 -0.16 -37.99 89.88
CA SER A 2 0.16 -37.54 88.53
C SER A 2 1.58 -37.98 88.16
N THR A 3 1.79 -38.48 86.94
CA THR A 3 3.11 -38.52 86.32
C THR A 3 2.98 -38.22 84.82
N ALA A 4 3.14 -36.94 84.50
CA ALA A 4 3.58 -36.49 83.19
C ALA A 4 5.10 -36.71 83.08
N HIS A 5 5.57 -37.24 81.96
CA HIS A 5 6.98 -37.19 81.58
C HIS A 5 7.09 -36.48 80.23
N ALA A 6 7.69 -35.29 80.26
CA ALA A 6 8.18 -34.56 79.12
C ALA A 6 9.60 -35.02 78.79
N ALA A 7 9.95 -35.03 77.50
CA ALA A 7 11.33 -34.84 77.04
C ALA A 7 11.34 -34.16 75.66
N LEU A 8 11.88 -32.94 75.66
CA LEU A 8 12.22 -32.11 74.50
C LEU A 8 13.40 -32.68 73.72
N SER A 9 13.55 -32.19 72.47
CA SER A 9 14.81 -31.79 71.77
C SER A 9 14.88 -32.40 70.36
N ALA A 10 15.36 -31.79 69.27
CA ALA A 10 15.57 -30.43 68.79
C ALA A 10 16.07 -30.56 67.33
N SER A 11 15.82 -29.54 66.51
CA SER A 11 16.64 -29.09 65.36
C SER A 11 16.93 -30.01 64.14
N ARG A 12 16.14 -29.77 63.07
CA ARG A 12 16.56 -29.14 61.78
C ARG A 12 17.82 -29.66 61.04
N THR A 13 17.60 -30.39 59.94
CA THR A 13 18.44 -30.41 58.71
C THR A 13 17.52 -30.63 57.49
N LEU A 14 17.28 -29.59 56.68
CA LEU A 14 17.88 -29.34 55.34
C LEU A 14 17.54 -30.36 54.24
N ARG A 15 16.40 -30.08 53.58
CA ARG A 15 16.03 -30.18 52.14
C ARG A 15 16.98 -30.90 51.15
N ALA A 16 16.41 -31.83 50.38
CA ALA A 16 16.59 -31.92 48.92
C ALA A 16 15.39 -32.65 48.28
N GLU A 17 14.47 -31.91 47.67
CA GLU A 17 13.43 -32.44 46.77
C GLU A 17 14.05 -32.61 45.36
N PRO A 18 13.78 -33.69 44.61
CA PRO A 18 14.25 -33.82 43.24
C PRO A 18 13.50 -32.82 42.36
N THR A 19 14.20 -31.81 41.83
CA THR A 19 13.67 -30.90 40.83
C THR A 19 13.33 -31.70 39.57
N LYS A 20 12.03 -31.86 39.29
CA LYS A 20 11.56 -32.32 37.98
C LYS A 20 11.99 -31.30 36.92
N GLU A 21 12.89 -31.73 36.05
CA GLU A 21 13.21 -31.07 34.79
C GLU A 21 11.89 -30.74 34.05
N HIS A 22 11.52 -29.46 34.04
CA HIS A 22 10.46 -29.01 33.15
C HIS A 22 11.09 -28.80 31.78
N GLY A 23 10.86 -29.82 30.94
CA GLY A 23 11.29 -29.88 29.57
C GLY A 23 11.11 -28.55 28.84
N ASN A 24 12.18 -28.18 28.15
CA ASN A 24 12.25 -27.24 27.05
C ASN A 24 10.89 -27.10 26.34
N ARG A 25 10.10 -26.07 26.70
CA ARG A 25 8.90 -25.68 25.97
C ARG A 25 9.36 -25.08 24.65
N ARG A 26 9.62 -25.96 23.69
CA ARG A 26 9.74 -25.66 22.27
C ARG A 26 8.61 -24.69 21.92
N ARG A 27 8.98 -23.49 21.47
CA ARG A 27 8.08 -22.51 20.87
C ARG A 27 7.10 -23.25 19.98
N SER A 28 5.82 -23.17 20.30
CA SER A 28 4.75 -23.57 19.39
C SER A 28 5.00 -22.82 18.09
N SER A 29 5.46 -23.57 17.08
CA SER A 29 5.54 -23.11 15.71
C SER A 29 4.13 -22.68 15.33
N SER A 30 3.92 -21.38 15.17
CA SER A 30 2.76 -20.86 14.47
C SER A 30 2.69 -21.62 13.15
N LEU A 31 1.62 -22.39 12.94
CA LEU A 31 1.31 -22.91 11.63
C LEU A 31 1.10 -21.67 10.76
N VAL A 32 2.11 -21.34 9.95
CA VAL A 32 1.92 -20.47 8.79
C VAL A 32 0.96 -21.24 7.90
N GLN A 33 -0.34 -21.02 8.10
CA GLN A 33 -1.34 -21.44 7.15
C GLN A 33 -1.00 -20.67 5.88
N VAL A 34 -0.41 -21.37 4.93
CA VAL A 34 -0.34 -20.92 3.55
C VAL A 34 -1.79 -20.90 3.09
N ILE A 35 -2.43 -19.75 3.25
CA ILE A 35 -3.74 -19.47 2.67
C ILE A 35 -3.48 -19.42 1.17
N GLU A 36 -3.83 -20.48 0.45
CA GLU A 36 -3.86 -20.38 -1.01
C GLU A 36 -4.91 -19.33 -1.38
N PRO A 37 -4.57 -18.36 -2.26
CA PRO A 37 -5.54 -17.37 -2.71
C PRO A 37 -6.72 -18.11 -3.33
N SER A 38 -7.93 -17.72 -2.95
CA SER A 38 -9.11 -18.32 -3.55
C SER A 38 -9.27 -17.82 -4.98
N THR A 39 -9.88 -18.61 -5.86
CA THR A 39 -10.20 -18.18 -7.23
C THR A 39 -11.02 -16.89 -7.27
N PHE A 40 -11.79 -16.61 -6.22
CA PHE A 40 -12.53 -15.36 -6.07
C PHE A 40 -11.62 -14.14 -5.88
N ASP A 41 -10.54 -14.27 -5.10
CA ASP A 41 -9.56 -13.20 -4.87
C ASP A 41 -8.83 -12.87 -6.18
N GLU A 42 -8.46 -13.89 -6.95
CA GLU A 42 -7.83 -13.70 -8.27
C GLU A 42 -8.77 -13.00 -9.26
N LEU A 43 -10.05 -13.37 -9.30
CA LEU A 43 -11.05 -12.72 -10.16
C LEU A 43 -11.27 -11.26 -9.76
N GLN A 44 -11.26 -10.96 -8.47
CA GLN A 44 -11.38 -9.60 -7.96
C GLN A 44 -10.18 -8.74 -8.36
N ASP A 45 -8.97 -9.28 -8.25
CA ASP A 45 -7.74 -8.60 -8.69
C ASP A 45 -7.71 -8.37 -10.20
N GLN A 46 -8.12 -9.38 -10.99
CA GLN A 46 -8.25 -9.25 -12.44
C GLN A 46 -9.29 -8.19 -12.85
N GLY A 47 -10.41 -8.12 -12.13
CA GLY A 47 -11.43 -7.07 -12.31
C GLY A 47 -10.87 -5.69 -12.02
N ALA A 48 -10.11 -5.55 -10.93
CA ALA A 48 -9.45 -4.31 -10.54
C ALA A 48 -8.37 -3.87 -11.54
N TRP A 49 -7.70 -4.78 -12.24
CA TRP A 49 -6.72 -4.40 -13.29
C TRP A 49 -7.42 -3.98 -14.58
N SER A 50 -8.51 -4.66 -14.93
CA SER A 50 -9.27 -4.42 -16.16
C SER A 50 -9.87 -3.02 -16.21
N ILE A 51 -10.27 -2.44 -15.07
CA ILE A 51 -10.84 -1.08 -15.02
C ILE A 51 -9.88 -0.03 -15.58
N HIS A 52 -8.57 -0.19 -15.41
CA HIS A 52 -7.57 0.75 -15.95
C HIS A 52 -7.58 0.76 -17.47
N ILE A 53 -7.64 -0.42 -18.09
CA ILE A 53 -7.71 -0.56 -19.54
C ILE A 53 -9.01 0.04 -20.05
N VAL A 54 -10.14 -0.29 -19.42
CA VAL A 54 -11.46 0.24 -19.80
C VAL A 54 -11.51 1.77 -19.69
N MET A 55 -11.02 2.35 -18.60
CA MET A 55 -10.98 3.82 -18.42
C MET A 55 -10.15 4.50 -19.51
N ILE A 56 -8.98 3.93 -19.87
CA ILE A 56 -8.14 4.46 -20.96
C ILE A 56 -8.89 4.40 -22.30
N LEU A 57 -9.53 3.27 -22.62
CA LEU A 57 -10.27 3.11 -23.86
C LEU A 57 -11.47 4.06 -23.94
N LEU A 58 -12.22 4.20 -22.85
CA LEU A 58 -13.35 5.14 -22.78
C LEU A 58 -12.89 6.58 -22.95
N ALA A 59 -11.81 7.00 -22.27
CA ALA A 59 -11.23 8.33 -22.45
C ALA A 59 -10.78 8.55 -23.90
N LYS A 60 -10.13 7.56 -24.53
CA LYS A 60 -9.70 7.66 -25.94
C LYS A 60 -10.89 7.78 -26.88
N ILE A 61 -11.94 6.98 -26.69
CA ILE A 61 -13.16 7.06 -27.49
C ILE A 61 -13.80 8.44 -27.32
N PHE A 62 -13.94 8.91 -26.08
CA PHE A 62 -14.50 10.22 -25.76
C PHE A 62 -13.78 11.34 -26.52
N TYR A 63 -12.45 11.45 -26.42
CA TYR A 63 -11.71 12.50 -27.11
C TYR A 63 -11.78 12.42 -28.64
N ASN A 64 -11.90 11.22 -29.22
CA ASN A 64 -12.05 11.06 -30.66
C ASN A 64 -13.41 11.52 -31.18
N THR A 65 -14.43 11.59 -30.32
CA THR A 65 -15.76 12.07 -30.71
C THR A 65 -15.89 13.59 -30.66
N LEU A 66 -14.92 14.31 -30.09
CA LEU A 66 -14.97 15.76 -29.97
C LEU A 66 -14.55 16.45 -31.27
N PRO A 67 -15.39 17.36 -31.83
CA PRO A 67 -15.02 18.11 -33.01
C PRO A 67 -13.86 19.06 -32.71
N GLY A 68 -12.87 19.12 -33.62
CA GLY A 68 -11.69 19.97 -33.47
C GLY A 68 -10.53 19.35 -32.69
N VAL A 69 -10.70 18.16 -32.11
CA VAL A 69 -9.61 17.42 -31.48
C VAL A 69 -8.90 16.56 -32.54
N SER A 70 -7.62 16.84 -32.80
CA SER A 70 -6.81 16.01 -33.69
C SER A 70 -6.51 14.65 -33.04
N GLN A 71 -6.06 13.67 -33.83
CA GLN A 71 -5.73 12.35 -33.31
C GLN A 71 -4.60 12.38 -32.27
N GLU A 72 -3.57 13.20 -32.52
CA GLU A 72 -2.42 13.41 -31.66
C GLU A 72 -2.84 14.09 -30.34
N LEU A 73 -3.66 15.14 -30.45
CA LEU A 73 -4.19 15.81 -29.27
C LEU A 73 -5.07 14.86 -28.45
N GLY A 74 -5.87 14.02 -29.08
CA GLY A 74 -6.68 13.02 -28.41
C GLY A 74 -5.85 12.02 -27.59
N TRP A 75 -4.68 11.59 -28.10
CA TRP A 75 -3.75 10.75 -27.35
C TRP A 75 -3.14 11.49 -26.15
N THR A 76 -2.70 12.73 -26.34
CA THR A 76 -2.17 13.56 -25.25
C THR A 76 -3.22 13.79 -24.17
N LEU A 77 -4.46 14.15 -24.54
CA LEU A 77 -5.56 14.34 -23.58
C LEU A 77 -5.92 13.04 -22.85
N THR A 78 -5.91 11.89 -23.54
CA THR A 78 -6.12 10.57 -22.91
C THR A 78 -5.04 10.30 -21.86
N ASN A 79 -3.77 10.52 -22.19
CA ASN A 79 -2.65 10.36 -21.27
C ASN A 79 -2.79 11.30 -20.06
N LEU A 80 -3.02 12.60 -20.29
CA LEU A 80 -3.17 13.59 -19.22
C LEU A 80 -4.33 13.26 -18.28
N SER A 81 -5.50 12.89 -18.80
CA SER A 81 -6.67 12.54 -17.99
C SER A 81 -6.44 11.29 -17.16
N TYR A 82 -5.83 10.26 -17.73
CA TYR A 82 -5.46 9.06 -16.97
C TYR A 82 -4.43 9.37 -15.87
N MET A 83 -3.41 10.17 -16.17
CA MET A 83 -2.39 10.58 -15.18
C MET A 83 -3.02 11.39 -14.05
N ALA A 84 -3.89 12.35 -14.36
CA ALA A 84 -4.60 13.15 -13.36
C ALA A 84 -5.49 12.30 -12.47
N ALA A 85 -6.30 11.41 -13.05
CA ALA A 85 -7.15 10.48 -12.31
C ALA A 85 -6.34 9.52 -11.44
N SER A 86 -5.23 8.98 -11.98
CA SER A 86 -4.33 8.09 -11.23
C SER A 86 -3.67 8.83 -10.06
N TYR A 87 -3.20 10.06 -10.27
CA TYR A 87 -2.62 10.87 -9.20
C TYR A 87 -3.64 11.17 -8.11
N LEU A 88 -4.85 11.60 -8.49
CA LEU A 88 -5.94 11.88 -7.56
C LEU A 88 -6.23 10.66 -6.69
N MET A 89 -6.47 9.51 -7.32
CA MET A 89 -6.85 8.27 -6.63
C MET A 89 -5.72 7.76 -5.73
N PHE A 90 -4.48 7.66 -6.23
CA PHE A 90 -3.42 6.95 -5.52
C PHE A 90 -2.56 7.81 -4.61
N HIS A 91 -2.48 9.13 -4.85
CA HIS A 91 -1.54 10.00 -4.15
C HIS A 91 -2.20 11.18 -3.43
N TYR A 92 -3.39 11.62 -3.87
CA TYR A 92 -4.12 12.70 -3.22
C TYR A 92 -5.15 12.19 -2.20
N VAL A 93 -5.96 11.20 -2.56
CA VAL A 93 -6.94 10.60 -1.64
C VAL A 93 -6.22 9.86 -0.50
N ARG A 94 -6.67 10.11 0.73
CA ARG A 94 -6.13 9.53 1.98
C ARG A 94 -7.20 8.84 2.79
N GLY A 95 -6.76 7.86 3.59
CA GLY A 95 -7.63 7.04 4.42
C GLY A 95 -8.57 6.15 3.60
N VAL A 96 -9.49 5.50 4.30
CA VAL A 96 -10.55 4.68 3.71
C VAL A 96 -11.89 5.25 4.13
N PRO A 97 -12.75 5.67 3.20
CA PRO A 97 -14.06 6.17 3.56
C PRO A 97 -14.88 5.02 4.17
N PHE A 98 -15.42 5.25 5.38
CA PHE A 98 -16.33 4.37 6.12
C PHE A 98 -15.73 3.14 6.83
N ASP A 99 -14.40 3.05 6.99
CA ASP A 99 -13.78 2.00 7.81
C ASP A 99 -13.36 2.54 9.19
N PHE A 100 -13.68 1.80 10.25
CA PHE A 100 -13.31 2.15 11.63
C PHE A 100 -11.95 1.55 11.98
N ASN A 101 -10.91 2.04 11.32
CA ASN A 101 -9.53 1.63 11.48
C ASN A 101 -8.76 2.43 12.56
N SER A 102 -9.48 3.10 13.48
CA SER A 102 -8.92 3.95 14.55
C SER A 102 -7.87 4.98 14.08
N GLY A 103 -7.99 5.43 12.83
CA GLY A 103 -7.07 6.39 12.21
C GLY A 103 -5.74 5.82 11.72
N ALA A 104 -5.58 4.49 11.66
CA ALA A 104 -4.34 3.83 11.24
C ALA A 104 -3.86 4.24 9.83
N PHE A 105 -4.79 4.63 8.95
CA PHE A 105 -4.51 5.00 7.56
C PHE A 105 -4.80 6.46 7.22
N ASP A 106 -5.19 7.31 8.19
CA ASP A 106 -5.60 8.70 7.93
C ASP A 106 -4.48 9.55 7.33
N GLN A 107 -3.23 9.18 7.61
CA GLN A 107 -2.05 9.88 7.10
C GLN A 107 -1.42 9.23 5.87
N LEU A 108 -1.98 8.12 5.37
CA LEU A 108 -1.46 7.40 4.22
C LEU A 108 -2.38 7.61 3.01
N ASN A 109 -1.77 7.76 1.83
CA ASN A 109 -2.54 7.72 0.58
C ASN A 109 -2.83 6.27 0.16
N MET A 110 -3.72 6.11 -0.83
CA MET A 110 -4.12 4.79 -1.30
C MET A 110 -2.95 3.94 -1.82
N TRP A 111 -1.92 4.55 -2.42
CA TRP A 111 -0.72 3.82 -2.85
C TRP A 111 0.09 3.23 -1.68
N GLU A 112 0.22 4.00 -0.61
CA GLU A 112 1.01 3.63 0.57
C GLU A 112 0.33 2.54 1.40
N GLN A 113 -0.99 2.56 1.51
CA GLN A 113 -1.75 1.51 2.22
C GLN A 113 -1.87 0.21 1.42
N MET A 114 -1.84 0.28 0.08
CA MET A 114 -2.05 -0.88 -0.79
C MET A 114 -1.04 -1.99 -0.50
N ASP A 115 -1.53 -3.22 -0.48
CA ASP A 115 -0.78 -4.44 -0.14
C ASP A 115 -0.02 -4.34 1.19
N ASN A 116 -0.63 -3.71 2.20
CA ASN A 116 -0.03 -3.46 3.51
C ASN A 116 1.31 -2.71 3.41
N GLY A 117 1.46 -1.83 2.41
CA GLY A 117 2.68 -1.07 2.16
C GLY A 117 3.82 -1.86 1.52
N VAL A 118 3.65 -3.16 1.26
CA VAL A 118 4.64 -3.99 0.56
C VAL A 118 4.89 -3.38 -0.82
N GLN A 119 6.16 -3.23 -1.19
CA GLN A 119 6.56 -2.69 -2.49
C GLN A 119 6.68 -3.81 -3.53
N TYR A 120 6.59 -3.46 -4.81
CA TYR A 120 6.83 -4.38 -5.93
C TYR A 120 5.93 -5.63 -5.99
N THR A 121 4.75 -5.55 -5.40
CA THR A 121 3.68 -6.54 -5.58
C THR A 121 3.20 -6.57 -7.04
N PRO A 122 2.51 -7.63 -7.48
CA PRO A 122 1.95 -7.69 -8.83
C PRO A 122 1.06 -6.48 -9.15
N ALA A 123 0.18 -6.08 -8.23
CA ALA A 123 -0.68 -4.92 -8.39
C ALA A 123 0.11 -3.61 -8.51
N LYS A 124 1.09 -3.36 -7.62
CA LYS A 124 1.95 -2.15 -7.73
C LYS A 124 2.77 -2.13 -9.01
N LYS A 125 3.29 -3.26 -9.46
CA LYS A 125 4.00 -3.36 -10.75
C LYS A 125 3.08 -3.01 -11.91
N PHE A 126 1.87 -3.58 -11.94
CA PHE A 126 0.87 -3.26 -12.96
C PHE A 126 0.52 -1.77 -12.96
N LEU A 127 0.15 -1.20 -11.80
CA LEU A 127 -0.24 0.20 -11.65
C LEU A 127 0.90 1.20 -11.90
N THR A 128 2.16 0.74 -11.83
CA THR A 128 3.34 1.50 -12.24
C THR A 128 3.56 1.39 -13.76
N ALA A 129 3.36 0.21 -14.34
CA ALA A 129 3.57 -0.05 -15.75
C ALA A 129 2.54 0.64 -16.65
N VAL A 130 1.25 0.65 -16.28
CA VAL A 130 0.18 1.25 -17.09
C VAL A 130 0.46 2.70 -17.50
N PRO A 131 0.78 3.65 -16.59
CA PRO A 131 1.09 5.02 -16.99
C PRO A 131 2.33 5.12 -17.89
N ILE A 132 3.34 4.27 -17.68
CA ILE A 132 4.54 4.24 -18.54
C ILE A 132 4.18 3.79 -19.96
N VAL A 133 3.42 2.71 -20.08
CA VAL A 133 2.98 2.19 -21.39
C VAL A 133 2.08 3.20 -22.09
N LEU A 134 1.14 3.83 -21.38
CA LEU A 134 0.26 4.86 -21.96
C LEU A 134 1.05 6.08 -22.44
N PHE A 135 2.05 6.52 -21.68
CA PHE A 135 2.96 7.59 -22.08
C PHE A 135 3.72 7.24 -23.37
N LEU A 136 4.24 6.01 -23.47
CA LEU A 136 4.94 5.55 -24.67
C LEU A 136 4.02 5.45 -25.88
N LEU A 137 2.79 4.94 -25.70
CA LEU A 137 1.77 4.93 -26.75
C LEU A 137 1.42 6.35 -27.20
N SER A 138 1.20 7.26 -26.25
CA SER A 138 0.93 8.67 -26.56
C SER A 138 2.08 9.28 -27.36
N THR A 139 3.32 9.09 -26.93
CA THR A 139 4.52 9.59 -27.64
C THR A 139 4.62 9.03 -29.06
N HIS A 140 4.33 7.74 -29.22
CA HIS A 140 4.36 7.09 -30.52
C HIS A 140 3.31 7.67 -31.47
N TYR A 141 2.06 7.82 -31.01
CA TYR A 141 0.96 8.33 -31.82
C TYR A 141 0.92 9.85 -31.97
N THR A 142 1.68 10.60 -31.17
CA THR A 142 1.95 12.02 -31.40
C THR A 142 3.18 12.23 -32.29
N HIS A 143 3.66 11.17 -32.97
CA HIS A 143 4.80 11.21 -33.87
C HIS A 143 6.07 11.82 -33.26
N TYR A 144 6.29 11.60 -31.95
CA TYR A 144 7.42 12.15 -31.21
C TYR A 144 7.50 13.68 -31.25
N ASP A 145 6.36 14.37 -31.43
CA ASP A 145 6.28 15.83 -31.29
C ASP A 145 6.86 16.26 -29.94
N PHE A 146 7.80 17.19 -29.99
CA PHE A 146 8.59 17.56 -28.82
C PHE A 146 7.73 18.21 -27.72
N THR A 147 6.78 19.08 -28.11
CA THR A 147 5.93 19.78 -27.15
C THR A 147 5.00 18.80 -26.45
N MET A 148 4.30 17.94 -27.19
CA MET A 148 3.43 16.91 -26.62
C MET A 148 4.22 15.89 -25.78
N PHE A 149 5.43 15.52 -26.21
CA PHE A 149 6.32 14.66 -25.43
C PHE A 149 6.63 15.26 -24.06
N ILE A 150 7.07 16.52 -24.00
CA ILE A 150 7.42 17.18 -22.73
C ILE A 150 6.20 17.28 -21.81
N VAL A 151 5.03 17.63 -22.35
CA VAL A 151 3.78 17.68 -21.57
C VAL A 151 3.43 16.30 -21.00
N ASN A 152 3.47 15.27 -21.83
CA ASN A 152 3.18 13.90 -21.41
C ASN A 152 4.21 13.35 -20.41
N LEU A 153 5.48 13.73 -20.56
CA LEU A 153 6.57 13.33 -19.67
C LEU A 153 6.39 13.95 -18.28
N TRP A 154 6.06 15.24 -18.21
CA TRP A 154 5.78 15.89 -16.92
C TRP A 154 4.62 15.23 -16.19
N ALA A 155 3.53 14.90 -16.90
CA ALA A 155 2.41 14.17 -16.31
C ALA A 155 2.82 12.78 -15.80
N LEU A 156 3.64 12.05 -16.57
CA LEU A 156 4.19 10.77 -16.13
C LEU A 156 5.03 10.92 -14.86
N LEU A 157 5.95 11.89 -14.81
CA LEU A 157 6.83 12.10 -13.65
C LEU A 157 6.04 12.40 -12.38
N MET A 158 4.99 13.21 -12.47
CA MET A 158 4.11 13.54 -11.34
C MET A 158 3.41 12.31 -10.75
N VAL A 159 3.08 11.32 -11.58
CA VAL A 159 2.46 10.06 -11.16
C VAL A 159 3.49 9.01 -10.75
N LEU A 160 4.65 8.97 -11.40
CA LEU A 160 5.62 7.90 -11.23
C LEU A 160 6.54 8.13 -10.02
N ILE A 161 6.98 9.37 -9.78
CA ILE A 161 7.89 9.68 -8.67
C ILE A 161 7.30 9.24 -7.31
N PRO A 162 6.03 9.55 -6.97
CA PRO A 162 5.45 9.13 -5.70
C PRO A 162 5.26 7.60 -5.56
N LYS A 163 5.32 6.85 -6.66
CA LYS A 163 5.24 5.39 -6.65
C LYS A 163 6.55 4.71 -6.27
N LEU A 164 7.68 5.40 -6.38
CA LEU A 164 9.00 4.84 -6.12
C LEU A 164 9.23 4.65 -4.61
N PRO A 165 9.96 3.62 -4.17
CA PRO A 165 10.12 3.32 -2.74
C PRO A 165 10.76 4.45 -1.93
N PHE A 166 11.67 5.24 -2.55
CA PHE A 166 12.29 6.36 -1.86
C PHE A 166 11.30 7.50 -1.57
N ALA A 167 10.19 7.57 -2.31
CA ALA A 167 9.16 8.59 -2.13
C ALA A 167 8.13 8.21 -1.06
N HIS A 168 8.29 7.05 -0.41
CA HIS A 168 7.40 6.61 0.66
C HIS A 168 7.34 7.66 1.77
N ARG A 169 6.13 8.15 2.08
CA ARG A 169 5.85 9.23 3.04
C ARG A 169 6.46 10.60 2.70
N LEU A 170 7.11 10.75 1.55
CA LEU A 170 7.58 12.06 1.08
C LEU A 170 6.43 12.83 0.45
N ARG A 171 6.06 13.93 1.10
CA ARG A 171 4.97 14.81 0.65
C ARG A 171 5.56 15.87 -0.27
N ILE A 172 5.50 15.64 -1.58
CA ILE A 172 6.10 16.52 -2.61
C ILE A 172 5.43 17.92 -2.66
N PHE A 173 4.35 18.16 -1.91
CA PHE A 173 3.65 19.46 -1.85
C PHE A 173 3.28 19.94 -0.43
N GLY A 174 4.03 19.55 0.62
CA GLY A 174 3.99 20.28 1.90
C GLY A 174 2.63 20.33 2.62
N VAL A 175 1.75 19.33 2.43
CA VAL A 175 0.41 19.28 3.06
C VAL A 175 0.45 19.15 4.60
N ASN A 176 1.64 19.08 5.21
CA ASN A 176 1.83 18.92 6.65
C ASN A 176 2.55 20.10 7.31
N LYS A 177 2.00 21.29 7.19
CA LYS A 177 2.34 22.37 8.13
C LYS A 177 1.48 22.34 9.41
N PHE A 178 0.38 21.58 9.43
CA PHE A 178 -0.52 21.54 10.58
C PHE A 178 -0.07 20.56 11.67
N ASP A 179 0.48 19.40 11.32
CA ASP A 179 0.88 18.38 12.31
C ASP A 179 2.11 18.77 13.15
N LEU A 180 2.97 19.67 12.64
CA LEU A 180 4.14 20.14 13.40
C LEU A 180 3.78 21.22 14.43
N LYS A 181 2.67 21.94 14.25
CA LYS A 181 2.26 22.97 15.21
C LYS A 181 1.55 22.40 16.44
N VAL A 182 0.89 21.25 16.30
CA VAL A 182 0.19 20.57 17.42
C VAL A 182 1.16 19.81 18.32
N ALA A 183 2.36 19.49 17.84
CA ALA A 183 3.40 18.85 18.65
C ALA A 183 4.27 19.85 19.45
N ASP A 184 4.18 21.14 19.12
CA ASP A 184 5.01 22.22 19.69
C ASP A 184 4.22 23.17 20.64
N GLU A 185 2.94 22.87 20.93
CA GLU A 185 2.09 23.52 21.96
C GLU A 185 1.80 22.57 23.13
#